data_AF-A0A9D4KIT7-F1
#
_entry.id   AF-A0A9D4KIT7-F1
#
_cell.length_a   1.000
_cell.length_b   1.000
_cell.length_c   1.000
_cell.angle_alpha   90.00
_cell.angle_beta   90.00
_cell.angle_gamma   90.00
#
_symmetry.space_group_name_H-M   'P 1'
#
loop_
_entity.id
_entity.type
_entity.pdbx_description
1 polymer ?
#
loop_
_entity_poly.entity_id
_entity_poly.type
_entity_poly.pdbx_seq_one_letter_code
_entity_poly.pdbx_strand_id
1 'polypeptide(L)'
;MKTFGAFVCIIALCYAATTHRPHATHEPSEVDSVTFQYVSATHHLVVRWIPDKNTYECYISTMTMAERNQIHTDAGMRAVETRVLGQLSSGTMVTDTTTLDQHDVKACGTGRNHTMPVFYTITV
;
A
#
# COMPACT_ATOMS: atom_id res chain seq x y z
N MET A 1 3.24 60.67 26.47
CA MET A 1 2.38 59.90 27.41
C MET A 1 1.08 59.54 26.72
N LYS A 2 0.89 58.25 26.41
CA LYS A 2 -0.36 57.47 26.56
C LYS A 2 -0.13 56.09 25.94
N THR A 3 -0.02 55.12 26.83
CA THR A 3 0.12 53.68 26.59
C THR A 3 -1.25 53.05 26.36
N PHE A 4 -1.37 52.23 25.31
CA PHE A 4 -2.34 51.15 25.14
C PHE A 4 -1.49 49.96 24.65
N GLY A 5 -1.47 48.77 25.24
CA GLY A 5 -2.43 48.11 26.10
C GLY A 5 -2.89 46.83 25.40
N ALA A 6 -2.47 45.68 25.94
CA ALA A 6 -2.97 44.32 25.74
C ALA A 6 -2.44 43.47 24.55
N PHE A 7 -1.48 42.60 24.89
CA PHE A 7 -1.54 41.14 24.77
C PHE A 7 -2.64 40.56 23.86
N VAL A 8 -2.24 39.94 22.74
CA VAL A 8 -2.91 38.74 22.22
C VAL A 8 -1.84 37.71 21.91
N CYS A 9 -1.62 36.84 22.90
CA CYS A 9 -0.83 35.63 22.81
C CYS A 9 -1.66 34.62 22.00
N ILE A 10 -1.46 34.54 20.67
CA ILE A 10 -2.05 33.46 19.88
C ILE A 10 -1.14 32.26 20.03
N ILE A 11 -1.51 31.43 21.01
CA ILE A 11 -1.02 30.09 21.23
C ILE A 11 -1.15 29.33 19.90
N ALA A 12 -0.02 29.11 19.23
CA ALA A 12 0.09 28.14 18.16
C ALA A 12 -0.14 26.76 18.79
N LEU A 13 -1.40 26.34 18.82
CA LEU A 13 -1.79 24.97 19.10
C LEU A 13 -1.20 24.10 18.00
N CYS A 14 -0.02 23.55 18.28
CA CYS A 14 0.47 22.37 17.59
C CYS A 14 -0.50 21.23 17.92
N TYR A 15 -1.57 21.11 17.14
CA TYR A 15 -2.33 19.88 17.06
C TYR A 15 -1.41 18.86 16.39
N ALA A 16 -0.62 18.15 17.20
CA ALA A 16 -0.20 16.81 16.85
C ALA A 16 -1.49 15.97 16.79
N ALA A 17 -2.19 16.05 15.66
CA ALA A 17 -3.23 15.12 15.34
C ALA A 17 -2.54 13.77 15.16
N THR A 18 -2.41 13.03 16.26
CA THR A 18 -2.25 11.59 16.19
C THR A 18 -3.53 11.10 15.54
N THR A 19 -3.48 10.94 14.21
CA THR A 19 -4.54 10.26 13.48
C THR A 19 -4.53 8.83 13.96
N HIS A 20 -5.26 8.55 15.04
CA HIS A 20 -5.78 7.21 15.27
C HIS A 20 -6.47 6.85 13.96
N ARG A 21 -5.91 5.89 13.21
CA ARG A 21 -6.57 5.36 12.03
C ARG A 21 -7.97 4.97 12.50
N PRO A 22 -9.05 5.60 12.00
CA PRO A 22 -10.38 5.11 12.32
C PRO A 22 -10.37 3.64 11.91
N HIS A 23 -10.63 2.76 12.87
CA HIS A 23 -10.96 1.39 12.53
C HIS A 23 -12.20 1.49 11.65
N ALA A 24 -11.99 1.37 10.34
CA ALA A 24 -13.07 1.27 9.38
C ALA A 24 -14.02 0.20 9.92
N THR A 25 -15.28 0.57 10.09
CA THR A 25 -16.31 -0.35 10.55
C THR A 25 -16.52 -1.32 9.40
N HIS A 26 -15.78 -2.44 9.43
CA HIS A 26 -15.85 -3.46 8.40
C HIS A 26 -17.30 -3.95 8.35
N GLU A 27 -17.97 -3.83 7.19
CA GLU A 27 -19.24 -4.51 7.05
C GLU A 27 -18.99 -6.02 7.19
N PRO A 28 -19.77 -6.74 8.01
CA PRO A 28 -19.48 -8.15 8.34
C PRO A 28 -19.51 -9.11 7.13
N SER A 29 -19.91 -8.63 5.96
CA SER A 29 -19.92 -9.35 4.69
C SER A 29 -18.90 -8.87 3.67
N GLU A 30 -18.07 -7.87 3.96
CA GLU A 30 -17.08 -7.37 3.00
C GLU A 30 -15.92 -8.39 2.88
N VAL A 31 -15.87 -9.02 1.71
CA VAL A 31 -14.89 -10.06 1.39
C VAL A 31 -13.75 -9.47 0.55
N ASP A 32 -14.05 -8.43 -0.22
CA ASP A 32 -13.11 -7.80 -1.09
C ASP A 32 -12.07 -7.00 -0.30
N SER A 33 -10.81 -7.14 -0.69
CA SER A 33 -9.73 -6.34 -0.14
C SER A 33 -8.60 -6.17 -1.13
N VAL A 34 -7.98 -5.01 -1.09
CA VAL A 34 -6.73 -4.71 -1.78
C VAL A 34 -5.75 -4.16 -0.76
N THR A 35 -4.55 -4.72 -0.72
CA THR A 35 -3.48 -4.22 0.16
C THR A 35 -2.17 -4.11 -0.58
N PHE A 36 -1.42 -3.07 -0.23
CA PHE A 36 -0.12 -2.77 -0.81
C PHE A 36 0.96 -2.99 0.23
N GLN A 37 2.09 -3.56 -0.19
CA GLN A 37 3.25 -3.76 0.64
C GLN A 37 4.52 -3.51 -0.17
N TYR A 38 5.29 -2.50 0.24
CA TYR A 38 6.63 -2.30 -0.28
C TYR A 38 7.60 -3.30 0.34
N VAL A 39 8.33 -4.04 -0.50
CA VAL A 39 9.33 -5.02 -0.08
C VAL A 39 10.71 -4.41 -0.30
N SER A 40 11.35 -3.96 0.78
CA SER A 40 12.62 -3.23 0.70
C SER A 40 13.80 -4.05 0.17
N ALA A 41 13.75 -5.38 0.29
CA ALA A 41 14.82 -6.28 -0.18
C ALA A 41 14.90 -6.35 -1.71
N THR A 42 13.74 -6.38 -2.37
CA THR A 42 13.59 -6.50 -3.83
C THR A 42 13.25 -5.16 -4.48
N HIS A 43 12.84 -4.18 -3.68
CA HIS A 43 12.23 -2.93 -4.11
C HIS A 43 10.99 -3.11 -4.98
N HIS A 44 10.24 -4.18 -4.75
CA HIS A 44 8.96 -4.39 -5.41
C HIS A 44 7.81 -3.83 -4.57
N LEU A 45 6.75 -3.40 -5.25
CA LEU A 45 5.46 -3.19 -4.62
C LEU A 45 4.60 -4.45 -4.83
N VAL A 46 4.27 -5.12 -3.74
CA VAL A 46 3.39 -6.28 -3.73
C VAL A 46 1.96 -5.80 -3.51
N VAL A 47 1.06 -6.17 -4.40
CA VAL A 47 -0.39 -5.90 -4.30
C VAL A 47 -1.11 -7.22 -4.11
N ARG A 48 -1.77 -7.36 -2.97
CA ARG A 48 -2.63 -8.50 -2.66
C ARG A 48 -4.06 -8.10 -2.95
N TRP A 49 -4.68 -8.76 -3.91
CA TRP A 49 -6.07 -8.53 -4.29
C TRP A 49 -6.89 -9.79 -4.05
N ILE A 50 -7.89 -9.65 -3.20
CA ILE A 50 -8.84 -10.71 -2.85
C ILE A 50 -10.21 -10.15 -3.22
N PRO A 51 -10.75 -10.42 -4.42
CA PRO A 51 -12.07 -9.91 -4.81
C PRO A 51 -13.23 -10.70 -4.18
N ASP A 52 -12.98 -11.95 -3.77
CA ASP A 52 -13.99 -12.82 -3.18
C ASP A 52 -13.34 -13.88 -2.24
N LYS A 53 -14.12 -14.84 -1.73
CA LYS A 53 -13.63 -15.81 -0.72
C LYS A 53 -12.67 -16.86 -1.27
N ASN A 54 -12.69 -17.08 -2.58
CA ASN A 54 -12.01 -18.16 -3.27
C ASN A 54 -10.90 -17.66 -4.19
N THR A 55 -10.93 -16.39 -4.57
CA THR A 55 -9.95 -15.77 -5.45
C THR A 55 -8.94 -15.00 -4.63
N TYR A 56 -7.66 -15.34 -4.83
CA TYR A 56 -6.56 -14.57 -4.29
C TYR A 56 -5.50 -14.35 -5.37
N GLU A 57 -5.24 -13.08 -5.68
CA GLU A 57 -4.23 -12.68 -6.66
C GLU A 57 -3.15 -11.85 -5.98
N CYS A 58 -1.90 -12.11 -6.33
CA CYS A 58 -0.77 -11.34 -5.84
C CYS A 58 0.05 -10.81 -7.00
N TYR A 59 0.11 -9.48 -7.12
CA TYR A 59 0.85 -8.78 -8.16
C TYR A 59 2.15 -8.25 -7.58
N ILE A 60 3.26 -8.55 -8.26
CA ILE A 60 4.59 -8.09 -7.90
C ILE A 60 5.00 -7.06 -8.95
N SER A 61 4.93 -5.77 -8.59
CA SER A 61 5.33 -4.68 -9.47
C SER A 61 6.77 -4.28 -9.19
N THR A 62 7.60 -4.24 -10.24
CA THR A 62 8.90 -3.57 -10.17
C THR A 62 8.70 -2.08 -9.96
N MET A 63 9.52 -1.45 -9.12
CA MET A 63 9.49 0.00 -8.93
C MET A 63 10.65 0.69 -9.65
N THR A 64 10.41 1.86 -10.20
CA THR A 64 11.48 2.68 -10.79
C THR A 64 12.36 3.30 -9.69
N MET A 65 13.56 3.76 -10.05
CA MET A 65 14.43 4.48 -9.10
C MET A 65 13.75 5.71 -8.50
N ALA A 66 13.01 6.48 -9.30
CA ALA A 66 12.30 7.67 -8.82
C ALA A 66 11.23 7.30 -7.79
N GLU A 67 10.48 6.22 -8.03
CA GLU A 67 9.44 5.73 -7.12
C GLU A 67 10.00 5.26 -5.78
N ARG A 68 11.13 4.53 -5.81
CA ARG A 68 11.82 4.08 -4.60
C ARG A 68 12.21 5.24 -3.69
N ASN A 69 12.60 6.38 -4.27
CA ASN A 69 12.94 7.56 -3.50
C ASN A 69 11.70 8.25 -2.91
N GLN A 70 10.56 8.17 -3.59
CA GLN A 70 9.33 8.87 -3.21
C GLN A 70 8.43 8.08 -2.26
N ILE A 71 8.55 6.75 -2.19
CA ILE A 71 7.65 5.88 -1.43
C ILE A 71 7.67 6.13 0.09
N HIS A 72 8.68 6.84 0.59
CA HIS A 72 8.79 7.25 1.99
C HIS A 72 7.94 8.47 2.35
N THR A 73 7.08 8.92 1.44
CA THR A 73 6.12 10.01 1.64
C THR A 73 4.71 9.52 1.30
N ASP A 74 3.68 10.05 1.97
CA ASP A 74 2.29 9.67 1.67
C ASP A 74 1.91 9.96 0.21
N ALA A 75 2.35 11.10 -0.31
CA ALA A 75 2.10 11.48 -1.70
C ALA A 75 2.79 10.53 -2.68
N GLY A 76 4.06 10.17 -2.43
CA GLY A 76 4.80 9.23 -3.26
C GLY A 76 4.22 7.81 -3.19
N MET A 77 3.89 7.32 -1.99
CA MET A 77 3.22 6.03 -1.82
C MET A 77 1.92 5.97 -2.61
N ARG A 78 1.04 6.98 -2.45
CA ARG A 78 -0.23 7.05 -3.18
C ARG A 78 -0.05 7.13 -4.70
N ALA A 79 0.98 7.84 -5.18
CA ALA A 79 1.30 7.89 -6.61
C ALA A 79 1.69 6.52 -7.16
N VAL A 80 2.55 5.78 -6.44
CA VAL A 80 2.97 4.43 -6.83
C VAL A 80 1.78 3.46 -6.78
N GLU A 81 0.97 3.48 -5.71
CA GLU A 81 -0.23 2.64 -5.60
C GLU A 81 -1.20 2.88 -6.76
N THR A 82 -1.47 4.15 -7.10
CA THR A 82 -2.35 4.52 -8.20
C THR A 82 -1.82 4.05 -9.55
N ARG A 83 -0.50 4.17 -9.78
CA ARG A 83 0.13 3.63 -10.99
C ARG A 83 -0.07 2.12 -11.08
N VAL A 84 0.29 1.39 -10.03
CA VAL A 84 0.23 -0.08 -10.04
C VAL A 84 -1.20 -0.57 -10.22
N LEU A 85 -2.17 0.07 -9.57
CA LEU A 85 -3.60 -0.19 -9.78
C LEU A 85 -4.00 -0.04 -11.25
N GLY A 86 -3.52 1.01 -11.93
CA GLY A 86 -3.75 1.22 -13.36
C GLY A 86 -3.12 0.15 -14.26
N GLN A 87 -2.17 -0.63 -13.75
CA GLN A 87 -1.41 -1.63 -14.51
C GLN A 87 -1.77 -3.09 -14.16
N LEU A 88 -2.69 -3.34 -13.21
CA LEU A 88 -3.06 -4.72 -12.84
C LEU A 88 -3.51 -5.56 -14.04
N SER A 89 -4.28 -4.97 -14.95
CA SER A 89 -4.74 -5.63 -16.19
C SER A 89 -3.62 -6.05 -17.15
N SER A 90 -2.42 -5.48 -17.00
CA SER A 90 -1.22 -5.83 -17.79
C SER A 90 -0.31 -6.83 -17.10
N GLY A 91 -0.69 -7.32 -15.91
CA GLY A 91 0.08 -8.31 -15.17
C GLY A 91 0.27 -9.60 -15.96
N THR A 92 1.49 -10.12 -15.97
CA THR A 92 1.80 -11.42 -16.58
C THR A 92 1.75 -12.50 -15.52
N MET A 93 0.93 -13.53 -15.74
CA MET A 93 0.81 -14.66 -14.81
C MET A 93 2.12 -15.43 -14.71
N VAL A 94 2.54 -15.74 -13.49
CA VAL A 94 3.73 -16.51 -13.19
C VAL A 94 3.34 -17.97 -12.99
N THR A 95 3.75 -18.83 -13.91
CA THR A 95 3.46 -20.27 -13.86
C THR A 95 4.45 -21.06 -13.03
N ASP A 96 5.68 -20.56 -12.87
CA ASP A 96 6.74 -21.15 -12.06
C ASP A 96 7.14 -20.20 -10.93
N THR A 97 6.61 -20.46 -9.73
CA THR A 97 6.85 -19.62 -8.56
C THR A 97 8.29 -19.71 -8.04
N THR A 98 9.10 -20.67 -8.50
CA THR A 98 10.52 -20.75 -8.10
C THR A 98 11.36 -19.62 -8.69
N THR A 99 10.82 -18.93 -9.71
CA THR A 99 11.42 -17.73 -10.32
C THR A 99 11.22 -16.46 -9.49
N LEU A 100 10.36 -16.50 -8.47
CA LEU A 100 10.03 -15.36 -7.63
C LEU A 100 10.99 -15.25 -6.44
N ASP A 101 11.29 -14.02 -6.03
CA ASP A 101 12.06 -13.78 -4.82
C ASP A 101 11.25 -14.20 -3.58
N GLN A 102 11.91 -14.88 -2.65
CA GLN A 102 11.27 -15.36 -1.44
C GLN A 102 10.65 -14.25 -0.59
N HIS A 103 11.20 -13.03 -0.61
CA HIS A 103 10.66 -11.90 0.12
C HIS A 103 9.31 -11.45 -0.45
N ASP A 104 9.15 -11.49 -1.78
CA ASP A 104 7.90 -11.14 -2.44
C ASP A 104 6.84 -12.21 -2.20
N VAL A 105 7.21 -13.49 -2.33
CA VAL A 105 6.34 -14.63 -2.01
C VAL A 105 5.84 -14.56 -0.56
N LYS A 106 6.74 -14.22 0.37
CA LYS A 106 6.39 -14.02 1.78
C LYS A 106 5.48 -12.81 1.99
N ALA A 107 5.68 -11.72 1.26
CA ALA A 107 4.84 -10.54 1.34
C ALA A 107 3.42 -10.80 0.81
N CYS A 108 3.28 -11.61 -0.24
CA CYS A 108 2.00 -12.16 -0.67
C CYS A 108 1.38 -12.98 0.47
N GLY A 109 2.11 -13.94 1.04
CA GLY A 109 1.55 -14.80 2.08
C GLY A 109 0.36 -15.61 1.57
N THR A 110 -0.57 -15.93 2.46
CA THR A 110 -1.77 -16.73 2.16
C THR A 110 -3.05 -15.90 2.32
N GLY A 111 -4.03 -16.15 1.48
CA GLY A 111 -5.35 -15.52 1.57
C GLY A 111 -6.18 -16.06 2.75
N ARG A 112 -7.45 -15.66 2.81
CA ARG A 112 -8.40 -16.24 3.77
C ARG A 112 -8.53 -17.75 3.51
N ASN A 113 -8.74 -18.54 4.57
CA ASN A 113 -8.85 -20.01 4.51
C ASN A 113 -7.64 -20.74 3.87
N HIS A 114 -6.43 -20.18 3.97
CA HIS A 114 -5.22 -20.76 3.37
C HIS A 114 -5.26 -20.86 1.83
N THR A 115 -6.08 -20.03 1.19
CA THR A 115 -6.09 -19.94 -0.28
C THR A 115 -4.73 -19.45 -0.77
N MET A 116 -4.13 -20.18 -1.70
CA MET A 116 -2.84 -19.81 -2.31
C MET A 116 -3.05 -18.74 -3.39
N PRO A 117 -2.22 -17.70 -3.44
CA PRO A 117 -2.36 -16.68 -4.48
C PRO A 117 -1.97 -17.22 -5.86
N VAL A 118 -2.66 -16.71 -6.88
CA VAL A 118 -2.15 -16.69 -8.25
C VAL A 118 -1.20 -15.50 -8.36
N PHE A 119 0.03 -15.75 -8.82
CA PHE A 119 1.06 -14.72 -8.90
C PHE A 119 1.08 -14.07 -10.27
N TYR A 120 1.27 -12.74 -10.26
CA TYR A 120 1.45 -11.93 -11.46
C TYR A 120 2.66 -11.02 -11.28
N THR A 121 3.36 -10.71 -12.36
CA THR A 121 4.41 -9.69 -12.39
C THR A 121 3.98 -8.52 -13.27
N ILE A 122 4.34 -7.31 -12.82
CA ILE A 122 4.15 -6.07 -13.58
C ILE A 122 5.53 -5.41 -13.71
N THR A 123 5.99 -5.28 -14.94
CA THR A 123 7.24 -4.60 -15.28
C THR A 123 6.95 -3.20 -15.80
N VAL A 124 7.76 -2.23 -15.38
CA VAL A 124 7.68 -0.82 -15.83
C VAL A 124 8.60 -0.58 -17.02
#